data_AF-A0A5C8C311-F1
#
_entry.id   AF-A0A5C8C311-F1
#
_cell.length_a   1.000
_cell.length_b   1.000
_cell.length_c   1.000
_cell.angle_alpha   90.00
_cell.angle_beta   90.00
_cell.angle_gamma   90.00
#
_symmetry.space_group_name_H-M   'P 1'
#
loop_
_entity.id
_entity.type
_entity.pdbx_description
1 polymer ?
#
loop_
_entity_poly.entity_id
_entity_poly.type
_entity_poly.pdbx_seq_one_letter_code
_entity_poly.pdbx_strand_id
1 'polypeptide(L)'
;MKTLIVDDQYEDKAKIIASVLNRIGESDITLVASAKDALRLMKTVKFDLLILDLQIPDEVGQDASLTGGKNLLEFVEINVGILGHPD
;
A
#
# COMPACT_ATOMS: atom_id res chain seq x y z
N MET A 1 -10.59 10.77 -1.48
CA MET A 1 -9.56 9.89 -2.05
C MET A 1 -9.15 8.97 -0.91
N LYS A 2 -9.01 7.67 -1.16
CA LYS A 2 -8.56 6.69 -0.16
C LYS A 2 -7.19 6.16 -0.58
N THR A 3 -6.19 6.37 0.25
CA THR A 3 -4.79 6.05 -0.03
C THR A 3 -4.33 4.84 0.78
N LEU A 4 -3.71 3.86 0.12
CA LEU A 4 -3.01 2.76 0.76
C LEU A 4 -1.51 3.00 0.69
N ILE A 5 -0.82 2.92 1.83
CA ILE A 5 0.64 2.95 1.92
C ILE A 5 1.11 1.58 2.40
N VAL A 6 2.08 1.01 1.68
CA VAL A 6 2.68 -0.30 1.97
C VAL A 6 4.18 -0.11 2.16
N ASP A 7 4.62 -0.14 3.41
CA ASP A 7 6.01 0.07 3.83
C ASP A 7 6.20 -0.59 5.20
N ASP A 8 7.23 -1.45 5.34
CA ASP A 8 7.52 -2.17 6.58
C ASP A 8 8.21 -1.30 7.63
N GLN A 9 8.74 -0.15 7.23
CA GLN A 9 9.36 0.85 8.11
C GLN A 9 8.32 1.88 8.59
N TYR A 10 7.38 1.40 9.39
CA TYR A 10 6.19 2.15 9.83
C TYR A 10 6.50 3.49 10.52
N GLU A 11 7.47 3.49 11.44
CA GLU A 11 7.80 4.68 12.25
C GLU A 11 8.62 5.73 11.49
N ASP A 12 9.30 5.33 10.42
CA ASP A 12 10.23 6.20 9.70
C ASP A 12 9.57 6.80 8.46
N LYS A 13 9.40 6.01 7.40
CA LYS A 13 9.00 6.52 6.09
C LYS A 13 7.49 6.63 5.98
N ALA A 14 6.77 5.59 6.39
CA ALA A 14 5.32 5.52 6.21
C ALA A 14 4.58 6.66 6.92
N LYS A 15 4.95 6.98 8.17
CA LYS A 15 4.37 8.10 8.92
C LYS A 15 4.72 9.47 8.34
N ILE A 16 5.93 9.66 7.82
CA ILE A 16 6.31 10.92 7.16
C ILE A 16 5.46 11.13 5.91
N ILE A 17 5.31 10.10 5.07
CA ILE A 17 4.47 10.16 3.87
C ILE A 17 3.02 10.48 4.26
N ALA A 18 2.47 9.77 5.25
CA ALA A 18 1.13 10.02 5.74
C ALA A 18 0.95 11.45 6.30
N SER A 19 1.94 11.98 7.01
CA SER A 19 1.93 13.38 7.48
C SER A 19 1.94 14.38 6.32
N VAL A 20 2.71 14.13 5.27
CA VAL A 20 2.74 14.99 4.07
C VAL A 20 1.39 14.97 3.36
N LEU A 21 0.80 13.78 3.17
CA LEU A 21 -0.54 13.62 2.58
C LEU A 21 -1.62 14.36 3.40
N ASN A 22 -1.59 14.22 4.72
CA ASN A 22 -2.49 14.96 5.62
C ASN A 22 -2.36 16.48 5.46
N ARG A 23 -1.14 17.00 5.28
CA ARG A 23 -0.90 18.45 5.09
C ARG A 23 -1.44 18.98 3.77
N ILE A 24 -1.59 18.14 2.75
CA ILE A 24 -2.19 18.51 1.46
C ILE A 24 -3.69 18.19 1.39
N GLY A 25 -4.31 17.79 2.51
CA GLY A 25 -5.75 17.59 2.64
C GLY A 25 -6.24 16.15 2.49
N GLU A 26 -5.34 15.18 2.29
CA GLU A 26 -5.68 13.76 2.21
C GLU A 26 -5.72 13.14 3.61
N SER A 27 -6.88 12.62 4.04
CA SER A 27 -7.07 12.13 5.42
C SER A 27 -7.51 10.67 5.52
N ASP A 28 -7.92 10.03 4.43
CA ASP A 28 -8.31 8.62 4.41
C ASP A 28 -7.13 7.74 3.98
N ILE A 29 -6.18 7.60 4.90
CA ILE A 29 -4.90 6.90 4.67
C ILE A 29 -4.88 5.61 5.48
N THR A 30 -4.65 4.49 4.80
CA THR A 30 -4.42 3.18 5.41
C THR A 30 -2.96 2.78 5.25
N LEU A 31 -2.31 2.34 6.33
CA LEU A 31 -0.91 1.91 6.33
C LEU A 31 -0.84 0.42 6.66
N VAL A 32 -0.06 -0.34 5.90
CA VAL A 32 0.25 -1.76 6.15
C VAL A 32 1.73 -2.05 5.89
N ALA A 33 2.25 -3.10 6.53
CA ALA A 33 3.68 -3.43 6.52
C ALA A 33 4.06 -4.64 5.64
N SER A 34 3.08 -5.27 4.97
CA SER A 34 3.32 -6.47 4.16
C SER A 34 2.48 -6.51 2.90
N ALA A 35 2.98 -7.22 1.89
CA ALA A 35 2.26 -7.43 0.64
C ALA A 35 0.93 -8.17 0.87
N LYS A 36 0.91 -9.19 1.73
CA LYS A 36 -0.29 -9.97 2.04
C LYS A 36 -1.40 -9.13 2.69
N ASP A 37 -1.07 -8.23 3.60
CA ASP A 37 -2.05 -7.33 4.20
C ASP A 37 -2.62 -6.34 3.19
N ALA A 38 -1.78 -5.79 2.31
CA ALA A 38 -2.20 -4.92 1.22
C ALA A 38 -3.18 -5.65 0.28
N LEU A 39 -2.84 -6.86 -0.17
CA LEU A 39 -3.70 -7.68 -1.02
C LEU A 39 -5.05 -8.00 -0.36
N ARG A 40 -5.06 -8.28 0.95
CA ARG A 40 -6.30 -8.54 1.69
C ARG A 40 -7.21 -7.31 1.67
N LEU A 41 -6.65 -6.12 1.89
CA LEU A 41 -7.40 -4.88 1.87
C LEU A 41 -7.90 -4.54 0.46
N MET A 42 -7.05 -4.61 -0.56
CA MET A 42 -7.42 -4.26 -1.94
C MET A 42 -8.54 -5.15 -2.54
N LYS A 43 -8.73 -6.36 -1.98
CA LYS A 43 -9.86 -7.24 -2.36
C LYS A 43 -11.21 -6.79 -1.79
N THR A 44 -11.22 -6.00 -0.72
CA THR A 44 -12.43 -5.62 0.03
C THR A 44 -12.68 -4.12 0.06
N VAL A 45 -11.64 -3.33 -0.17
CA VAL A 45 -11.63 -1.87 -0.14
C VAL A 45 -11.04 -1.37 -1.46
N LYS A 46 -11.77 -0.46 -2.12
CA LYS A 46 -11.24 0.29 -3.26
C LYS A 46 -10.36 1.42 -2.76
N PHE A 47 -9.15 1.50 -3.29
CA PHE A 47 -8.20 2.57 -3.05
C PHE A 47 -8.01 3.35 -4.34
N ASP A 48 -7.84 4.66 -4.22
CA ASP A 48 -7.61 5.56 -5.35
C ASP A 48 -6.11 5.72 -5.63
N LEU A 49 -5.29 5.55 -4.59
CA LEU A 49 -3.84 5.69 -4.64
C LEU A 49 -3.18 4.56 -3.85
N LEU A 50 -2.15 3.96 -4.45
CA LEU A 50 -1.22 3.05 -3.79
C LEU A 50 0.17 3.69 -3.75
N ILE A 51 0.74 3.79 -2.55
CA ILE A 51 2.16 4.11 -2.33
C ILE A 51 2.84 2.83 -1.84
N LEU A 52 3.84 2.37 -2.56
CA LEU A 52 4.47 1.07 -2.34
C LEU A 52 5.99 1.21 -2.23
N ASP A 53 6.56 0.73 -1.13
CA ASP A 53 7.98 0.35 -1.09
C ASP A 53 8.14 -1.02 -1.77
N LEU A 54 9.10 -1.16 -2.68
CA LEU A 54 9.33 -2.42 -3.39
C LEU A 54 9.97 -3.48 -2.49
N GLN A 55 10.76 -3.06 -1.51
CA GLN A 55 11.47 -3.96 -0.62
C GLN A 55 10.67 -4.10 0.67
N ILE A 56 9.68 -4.98 0.64
CA ILE A 56 8.77 -5.27 1.76
C ILE A 56 8.66 -6.78 1.94
N PRO A 57 8.32 -7.26 3.14
CA PRO A 57 8.08 -8.68 3.34
C PRO A 57 6.75 -9.11 2.69
N ASP A 58 6.68 -10.37 2.27
CA ASP A 58 5.43 -10.96 1.81
C ASP A 58 4.41 -11.02 2.97
N GLU A 59 4.85 -11.44 4.15
CA GLU A 59 4.06 -11.50 5.38
C GLU A 59 4.79 -10.82 6.55
N VAL A 60 4.04 -10.22 7.47
CA VAL A 60 4.61 -9.58 8.67
C VAL A 60 5.47 -10.59 9.46
N GLY A 61 6.68 -10.18 9.82
CA GLY A 61 7.65 -11.01 10.55
C GLY A 61 8.62 -11.79 9.66
N GLN A 62 8.47 -11.73 8.33
CA GLN A 62 9.51 -12.15 7.39
C GLN A 62 10.47 -11.00 7.09
N ASP A 63 11.62 -11.35 6.49
CA ASP A 63 12.56 -10.36 5.99
C ASP A 63 12.00 -9.66 4.74
N ALA A 64 12.29 -8.37 4.62
CA ALA A 64 11.93 -7.60 3.45
C ALA A 64 12.69 -8.07 2.21
N SER A 65 11.98 -8.24 1.09
CA SER A 65 12.58 -8.63 -0.18
C SER A 65 11.87 -7.96 -1.35
N LEU A 66 12.48 -7.99 -2.53
CA LEU A 66 11.84 -7.46 -3.74
C LEU A 66 10.61 -8.28 -4.17
N THR A 67 10.50 -9.53 -3.70
CA THR A 67 9.40 -10.42 -4.07
C THR A 67 8.06 -9.88 -3.58
N GLY A 68 7.99 -9.36 -2.35
CA GLY A 68 6.76 -8.83 -1.77
C GLY A 68 6.18 -7.67 -2.58
N GLY A 69 6.97 -6.63 -2.82
CA GLY A 69 6.53 -5.47 -3.60
C GLY A 69 6.26 -5.81 -5.06
N LYS A 70 7.08 -6.68 -5.68
CA LYS A 70 6.88 -7.11 -7.07
C LYS A 70 5.58 -7.89 -7.25
N ASN A 71 5.29 -8.85 -6.38
CA ASN A 71 4.04 -9.64 -6.44
C ASN A 71 2.81 -8.74 -6.30
N LEU A 72 2.88 -7.73 -5.44
CA LEU A 72 1.79 -6.76 -5.27
C LEU A 72 1.61 -5.91 -6.53
N LEU A 73 2.69 -5.47 -7.17
CA LEU A 73 2.64 -4.72 -8.42
C LEU A 73 2.06 -5.54 -9.57
N GLU A 74 2.51 -6.79 -9.74
CA GLU A 74 1.96 -7.72 -10.75
C GLU A 74 0.46 -7.97 -10.52
N PHE A 75 0.04 -8.09 -9.26
CA PHE A 75 -1.39 -8.22 -8.93
C PHE A 75 -2.20 -6.99 -9.37
N VAL A 76 -1.70 -5.77 -9.16
CA VAL A 76 -2.36 -4.54 -9.61
C VAL A 76 -2.44 -4.47 -11.14
N GLU A 77 -1.38 -4.87 -11.84
CA GLU A 77 -1.34 -4.90 -13.30
C GLU A 77 -2.38 -5.88 -13.89
N ILE A 78 -2.48 -7.08 -13.31
CA ILE A 78 -3.44 -8.10 -13.77
C ILE A 78 -4.89 -7.71 -13.45
N ASN A 79 -5.12 -7.06 -12.31
CA ASN A 79 -6.46 -6.69 -11.85
C ASN A 79 -6.77 -5.23 -12.23
N VAL A 80 -6.88 -4.96 -13.53
CA VAL A 80 -7.20 -3.63 -14.05
C VAL A 80 -8.47 -3.08 -13.37
N GLY A 81 -8.38 -1.85 -12.86
CA GLY A 81 -9.46 -1.19 -12.11
C GLY A 81 -9.53 -1.57 -10.63
N ILE A 82 -8.57 -2.34 -10.10
CA ILE A 82 -8.46 -2.57 -8.65
C ILE A 82 -8.10 -1.29 -7.87
N LEU A 83 -7.36 -0.40 -8.53
CA LEU A 83 -7.14 0.99 -8.11
C LEU A 83 -8.05 1.93 -8.92
N GLY A 84 -8.53 2.98 -8.25
CA GLY A 84 -9.41 4.01 -8.81
C GLY A 84 -10.82 3.97 -8.22
N HIS A 85 -11.50 5.11 -8.30
CA HIS A 85 -12.90 5.25 -7.88
C HIS A 85 -13.82 4.59 -8.92
N PRO A 86 -14.90 3.89 -8.48
CA PRO A 86 -15.97 3.53 -9.40
C PRO A 86 -16.67 4.81 -9.88
N ASP A 87 -16.81 4.94 -11.20
CA ASP A 87 -17.60 5.99 -11.86
C ASP A 87 -19.08 5.93 -11.45
#